data_AF-A0A2V2XML8-F1
#
_entry.id   AF-A0A2V2XML8-F1
#
_cell.length_a   1.000
_cell.length_b   1.000
_cell.length_c   1.000
_cell.angle_alpha   90.00
_cell.angle_beta   90.00
_cell.angle_gamma   90.00
#
_symmetry.space_group_name_H-M   'P 1'
#
loop_
_entity.id
_entity.type
_entity.pdbx_description
1 polymer ?
#
loop_
_entity_poly.entity_id
_entity_poly.type
_entity_poly.pdbx_seq_one_letter_code
_entity_poly.pdbx_strand_id
1 'polypeptide(L)'
;MNRPDWSVVASQLLDALDIPDSSGMTAFESAVAMGDPAGVLRVAQVIRRLALASGRKKALSVSNSILSHLPCMSPAVRVLLYDVFGILEVAMCVGFEQEKRVGRLAFADVRLIGANALRDNAFCASEVAAAFTLEHEISVASSLLKGLPFRIRYIPRSLETRSASQQVQLLQWLESSLILSNYENWGAEKPLETIELELVPQRTDEFVEISNMYLRHSVYMDSRRLLTPNLHAKLRFASRSEALRLRM
;
A
#
# COMPACT_ATOMS: atom_id res chain seq x y z
N MET A 1 -53.32 5.08 -5.89
CA MET A 1 -51.96 5.22 -6.45
C MET A 1 -51.12 4.07 -5.91
N ASN A 2 -50.76 3.12 -6.77
CA ASN A 2 -49.81 2.07 -6.40
C ASN A 2 -48.43 2.72 -6.20
N ARG A 3 -47.82 2.52 -5.04
CA ARG A 3 -46.43 2.95 -4.81
C ARG A 3 -45.54 2.16 -5.78
N PRO A 4 -44.61 2.81 -6.49
CA PRO A 4 -43.67 2.10 -7.33
C PRO A 4 -42.88 1.10 -6.48
N ASP A 5 -42.70 -0.11 -7.01
CA ASP A 5 -41.90 -1.14 -6.36
C ASP A 5 -40.45 -0.66 -6.23
N TRP A 6 -39.98 -0.60 -4.99
CA TRP A 6 -38.63 -0.12 -4.68
C TRP A 6 -37.55 -0.93 -5.38
N SER A 7 -37.77 -2.23 -5.62
CA SER A 7 -36.81 -3.07 -6.33
C SER A 7 -36.60 -2.62 -7.79
N VAL A 8 -37.68 -2.18 -8.44
CA VAL A 8 -37.66 -1.66 -9.82
C VAL A 8 -36.97 -0.31 -9.87
N VAL A 9 -37.30 0.60 -8.95
CA VAL A 9 -36.65 1.91 -8.84
C VAL A 9 -35.15 1.75 -8.56
N ALA A 10 -34.78 0.84 -7.65
CA ALA A 10 -33.39 0.56 -7.34
C ALA A 10 -32.62 0.03 -8.56
N SER A 11 -33.24 -0.83 -9.37
CA SER A 11 -32.63 -1.31 -10.63
C SER A 11 -32.41 -0.18 -11.63
N GLN A 12 -33.40 0.70 -11.82
CA GLN A 12 -33.28 1.82 -12.76
C GLN A 12 -32.19 2.82 -12.33
N LEU A 13 -32.09 3.11 -11.03
CA LEU A 13 -31.01 3.94 -10.50
C LEU A 13 -29.65 3.26 -10.67
N LEU A 14 -29.59 1.94 -10.52
CA LEU A 14 -28.37 1.17 -10.73
C LEU A 14 -27.88 1.25 -12.16
N ASP A 15 -28.80 1.14 -13.13
CA ASP A 15 -28.51 1.28 -14.55
C ASP A 15 -28.06 2.72 -14.86
N ALA A 16 -28.72 3.73 -14.30
CA ALA A 16 -28.32 5.12 -14.48
C ALA A 16 -26.90 5.41 -13.98
N LEU A 17 -26.45 4.77 -12.91
CA LEU A 17 -25.08 4.90 -12.39
C LEU A 17 -24.02 4.20 -13.25
N ASP A 18 -24.43 3.24 -14.09
CA ASP A 18 -23.56 2.56 -15.06
C ASP A 18 -23.51 3.24 -16.42
N ILE A 19 -24.41 4.19 -16.69
CA ILE A 19 -24.37 4.95 -17.93
C ILE A 19 -23.17 5.90 -17.87
N PRO A 20 -22.22 5.80 -18.81
CA PRO A 20 -21.09 6.71 -18.86
C PRO A 20 -21.54 8.15 -19.13
N ASP A 21 -20.86 9.11 -18.52
CA ASP A 21 -21.06 10.54 -18.78
C ASP A 21 -20.48 10.96 -20.15
N SER A 22 -20.49 12.26 -20.43
CA SER A 22 -19.93 12.82 -21.68
C SER A 22 -18.43 12.56 -21.86
N SER A 23 -17.73 12.20 -20.78
CA SER A 23 -16.30 11.84 -20.79
C SER A 23 -16.10 10.33 -20.91
N GLY A 24 -17.18 9.55 -21.01
CA GLY A 24 -17.12 8.09 -21.09
C GLY A 24 -16.84 7.40 -19.76
N MET A 25 -17.05 8.08 -18.62
CA MET A 25 -16.84 7.52 -17.28
C MET A 25 -18.17 7.28 -16.56
N THR A 26 -18.30 6.13 -15.90
CA THR A 26 -19.39 5.89 -14.95
C THR A 26 -19.27 6.78 -13.71
N ALA A 27 -20.34 6.89 -12.91
CA ALA A 27 -20.29 7.67 -11.68
C ALA A 27 -19.17 7.21 -10.71
N PHE A 28 -18.88 5.91 -10.69
CA PHE A 28 -17.78 5.35 -9.89
C PHE A 28 -16.41 5.75 -10.45
N GLU A 29 -16.20 5.63 -11.76
CA GLU A 29 -14.95 6.01 -12.42
C GLU A 29 -14.67 7.51 -12.32
N SER A 30 -15.69 8.36 -12.44
CA SER A 30 -15.53 9.80 -12.25
C SER A 30 -15.11 10.14 -10.82
N ALA A 31 -15.67 9.46 -9.80
CA ALA A 31 -15.24 9.63 -8.42
C ALA A 31 -13.77 9.21 -8.21
N VAL A 32 -13.36 8.11 -8.85
CA VAL A 32 -11.97 7.64 -8.85
C VAL A 32 -11.04 8.65 -9.52
N ALA A 33 -11.40 9.14 -10.70
CA ALA A 33 -10.61 10.11 -11.48
C ALA A 33 -10.45 11.46 -10.77
N MET A 34 -11.46 11.90 -10.00
CA MET A 34 -11.39 13.11 -9.17
C MET A 34 -10.44 12.97 -7.97
N GLY A 35 -10.00 11.76 -7.63
CA GLY A 35 -9.07 11.54 -6.52
C GLY A 35 -9.68 11.72 -5.13
N ASP A 36 -11.02 11.71 -5.00
CA ASP A 36 -11.75 11.85 -3.73
C ASP A 36 -12.06 10.47 -3.10
N PRO A 37 -11.31 10.02 -2.07
CA PRO A 37 -11.54 8.71 -1.46
C PRO A 37 -12.91 8.59 -0.77
N ALA A 38 -13.43 9.68 -0.18
CA ALA A 38 -14.73 9.65 0.48
C ALA A 38 -15.85 9.55 -0.57
N GLY A 39 -15.73 10.29 -1.68
CA GLY A 39 -16.60 10.18 -2.84
C GLY A 39 -16.64 8.77 -3.42
N VAL A 40 -15.47 8.16 -3.65
CA VAL A 40 -15.35 6.78 -4.14
C VAL A 40 -16.09 5.79 -3.24
N LEU A 41 -15.85 5.85 -1.91
CA LEU A 41 -16.51 4.98 -0.94
C LEU A 41 -18.03 5.19 -0.93
N ARG A 42 -18.51 6.44 -0.97
CA ARG A 42 -19.94 6.75 -0.98
C ARG A 42 -20.64 6.20 -2.22
N VAL A 43 -20.04 6.41 -3.40
CA VAL A 43 -20.61 5.88 -4.66
C VAL A 43 -20.64 4.35 -4.62
N ALA A 44 -19.54 3.72 -4.17
CA ALA A 44 -19.50 2.26 -4.00
C ALA A 44 -20.59 1.74 -3.04
N GLN A 45 -20.80 2.42 -1.91
CA GLN A 45 -21.87 2.08 -0.95
C GLN A 45 -23.25 2.19 -1.58
N VAL A 46 -23.54 3.27 -2.31
CA VAL A 46 -24.82 3.49 -2.97
C VAL A 46 -25.06 2.38 -4.00
N ILE A 47 -24.07 2.09 -4.85
CA ILE A 47 -24.15 1.01 -5.84
C ILE A 47 -24.43 -0.33 -5.17
N ARG A 48 -23.72 -0.66 -4.08
CA ARG A 48 -23.92 -1.90 -3.34
C ARG A 48 -25.32 -2.00 -2.72
N ARG A 49 -25.83 -0.90 -2.14
CA ARG A 49 -27.18 -0.84 -1.56
C ARG A 49 -28.26 -1.00 -2.62
N LEU A 50 -28.11 -0.33 -3.75
CA LEU A 50 -29.05 -0.44 -4.88
C LEU A 50 -29.05 -1.85 -5.47
N ALA A 51 -27.88 -2.46 -5.66
CA ALA A 51 -27.76 -3.84 -6.14
C ALA A 51 -28.46 -4.84 -5.20
N LEU A 52 -28.26 -4.70 -3.88
CA LEU A 52 -28.96 -5.51 -2.88
C LEU A 52 -30.48 -5.29 -2.94
N ALA A 53 -30.94 -4.04 -2.99
CA ALA A 53 -32.36 -3.71 -3.05
C ALA A 53 -33.06 -4.18 -4.33
N SER A 54 -32.34 -4.23 -5.45
CA SER A 54 -32.85 -4.74 -6.73
C SER A 54 -32.68 -6.25 -6.89
N GLY A 55 -32.09 -6.96 -5.92
CA GLY A 55 -31.76 -8.39 -6.04
C GLY A 55 -30.72 -8.71 -7.11
N ARG A 56 -29.94 -7.72 -7.58
CA ARG A 56 -28.91 -7.89 -8.60
C ARG A 56 -27.55 -8.10 -7.95
N LYS A 57 -26.72 -8.94 -8.57
CA LYS A 57 -25.28 -8.92 -8.29
C LYS A 57 -24.65 -7.86 -9.16
N LYS A 58 -23.88 -6.95 -8.56
CA LYS A 58 -23.10 -5.95 -9.28
C LYS A 58 -21.70 -5.91 -8.71
N ALA A 59 -20.72 -6.20 -9.56
CA ALA A 59 -19.32 -5.92 -9.27
C ALA A 59 -19.04 -4.48 -9.69
N LEU A 60 -18.29 -3.75 -8.88
CA LEU A 60 -17.70 -2.49 -9.30
C LEU A 60 -16.54 -2.85 -10.24
N SER A 61 -16.58 -2.33 -11.46
CA SER A 61 -15.50 -2.45 -12.43
C SER A 61 -15.03 -1.08 -12.82
N VAL A 62 -13.73 -0.96 -13.06
CA VAL A 62 -13.14 0.21 -13.71
C VAL A 62 -12.68 -0.22 -15.10
N SER A 63 -12.87 0.66 -16.09
CA SER A 63 -12.32 0.45 -17.42
C SER A 63 -10.81 0.71 -17.43
N ASN A 64 -10.13 0.18 -18.46
CA ASN A 64 -8.69 0.36 -18.61
C ASN A 64 -8.28 1.83 -18.80
N SER A 65 -9.21 2.72 -19.17
CA SER A 65 -8.92 4.16 -19.28
C SER A 65 -8.51 4.76 -17.94
N ILE A 66 -9.03 4.23 -16.82
CA ILE A 66 -8.68 4.65 -15.46
C ILE A 66 -7.17 4.51 -15.21
N LEU A 67 -6.51 3.53 -15.84
CA LEU A 67 -5.08 3.26 -15.66
C LEU A 67 -4.22 4.45 -16.12
N SER A 68 -4.68 5.20 -17.13
CA SER A 68 -4.00 6.40 -17.62
C SER A 68 -4.01 7.56 -16.61
N HIS A 69 -4.96 7.55 -15.67
CA HIS A 69 -5.09 8.57 -14.63
C HIS A 69 -4.34 8.23 -13.34
N LEU A 70 -3.80 7.01 -13.18
CA LEU A 70 -3.16 6.55 -11.95
C LEU A 70 -2.04 7.46 -11.43
N PRO A 71 -1.17 8.06 -12.27
CA PRO A 71 -0.15 8.98 -11.78
C PRO A 71 -0.73 10.21 -11.08
N CYS A 72 -1.90 10.68 -11.51
CA CYS A 72 -2.57 11.89 -11.01
C CYS A 72 -3.58 11.59 -9.89
N MET A 73 -3.96 10.32 -9.69
CA MET A 73 -4.88 9.91 -8.63
C MET A 73 -4.23 10.02 -7.26
N SER A 74 -5.01 10.47 -6.27
CA SER A 74 -4.54 10.54 -4.89
C SER A 74 -4.10 9.16 -4.37
N PRO A 75 -3.05 9.09 -3.54
CA PRO A 75 -2.61 7.84 -2.93
C PRO A 75 -3.74 7.07 -2.23
N ALA A 76 -4.66 7.78 -1.55
CA ALA A 76 -5.80 7.18 -0.86
C ALA A 76 -6.75 6.45 -1.83
N VAL A 77 -7.05 7.04 -2.98
CA VAL A 77 -7.90 6.37 -4.00
C VAL A 77 -7.19 5.15 -4.56
N ARG A 78 -5.87 5.22 -4.81
CA ARG A 78 -5.10 4.06 -5.28
C ARG A 78 -5.13 2.90 -4.28
N VAL A 79 -5.06 3.21 -2.99
CA VAL A 79 -5.24 2.23 -1.91
C VAL A 79 -6.64 1.61 -1.96
N LEU A 80 -7.70 2.42 -2.13
CA LEU A 80 -9.06 1.86 -2.27
C LEU A 80 -9.17 0.91 -3.48
N LEU A 81 -8.65 1.31 -4.64
CA LEU A 81 -8.68 0.47 -5.84
C LEU A 81 -7.96 -0.87 -5.62
N TYR A 82 -6.79 -0.84 -4.97
CA TYR A 82 -5.97 -2.03 -4.73
C TYR A 82 -6.52 -2.88 -3.58
N ASP A 83 -6.63 -2.31 -2.37
CA ASP A 83 -6.92 -3.03 -1.12
C ASP A 83 -8.42 -3.32 -0.90
N VAL A 84 -9.31 -2.49 -1.44
CA VAL A 84 -10.77 -2.63 -1.22
C VAL A 84 -11.47 -3.21 -2.44
N PHE A 85 -11.08 -2.79 -3.65
CA PHE A 85 -11.73 -3.21 -4.90
C PHE A 85 -10.96 -4.28 -5.68
N GLY A 86 -9.73 -4.63 -5.26
CA GLY A 86 -8.97 -5.75 -5.84
C GLY A 86 -8.39 -5.51 -7.23
N ILE A 87 -8.18 -4.24 -7.61
CA ILE A 87 -7.60 -3.85 -8.90
C ILE A 87 -6.07 -3.84 -8.76
N LEU A 88 -5.45 -4.99 -9.02
CA LEU A 88 -4.02 -5.21 -8.79
C LEU A 88 -3.12 -4.40 -9.72
N GLU A 89 -3.63 -4.02 -10.90
CA GLU A 89 -2.92 -3.23 -11.92
C GLU A 89 -2.45 -1.88 -11.39
N VAL A 90 -3.13 -1.34 -10.37
CA VAL A 90 -2.77 -0.10 -9.67
C VAL A 90 -1.35 -0.18 -9.09
N ALA A 91 -0.89 -1.39 -8.73
CA ALA A 91 0.43 -1.61 -8.17
C ALA A 91 1.57 -1.51 -9.20
N MET A 92 1.25 -1.58 -10.49
CA MET A 92 2.26 -1.46 -11.56
C MET A 92 2.71 -0.02 -11.80
N CYS A 93 1.93 0.96 -11.35
CA CYS A 93 2.27 2.37 -11.52
C CYS A 93 3.17 2.86 -10.38
N VAL A 94 4.30 3.46 -10.72
CA VAL A 94 5.20 4.12 -9.77
C VAL A 94 4.87 5.61 -9.65
N GLY A 95 5.20 6.20 -8.51
CA GLY A 95 5.07 7.63 -8.25
C GLY A 95 3.64 8.09 -8.02
N PHE A 96 3.53 9.37 -7.69
CA PHE A 96 2.30 10.16 -7.68
C PHE A 96 2.71 11.58 -8.08
N GLU A 97 1.94 12.22 -8.95
CA GLU A 97 2.24 13.55 -9.45
C GLU A 97 1.90 14.60 -8.37
N GLN A 98 2.93 15.22 -7.80
CA GLN A 98 2.81 16.48 -7.07
C GLN A 98 3.46 17.58 -7.90
N GLU A 99 2.68 18.60 -8.28
CA GLU A 99 3.20 19.85 -8.87
C GLU A 99 4.24 19.65 -9.99
N LYS A 100 3.96 18.74 -10.94
CA LYS A 100 4.78 18.41 -12.12
C LYS A 100 6.14 17.75 -11.83
N ARG A 101 6.37 17.23 -10.62
CA ARG A 101 7.53 16.38 -10.30
C ARG A 101 7.05 15.01 -9.85
N VAL A 102 7.23 14.01 -10.70
CA VAL A 102 7.03 12.61 -10.31
C VAL A 102 8.22 12.20 -9.44
N GLY A 103 8.03 12.21 -8.12
CA GLY A 103 8.94 11.49 -7.23
C GLY A 103 8.91 10.00 -7.57
N ARG A 104 10.06 9.34 -7.62
CA ARG A 104 10.19 7.91 -7.98
C ARG A 104 9.78 7.02 -6.80
N LEU A 105 8.57 7.20 -6.28
CA LEU A 105 8.02 6.41 -5.19
C LEU A 105 7.59 5.04 -5.72
N ALA A 106 7.94 3.97 -5.00
CA ALA A 106 7.38 2.66 -5.31
C ALA A 106 5.88 2.65 -4.96
N PHE A 107 5.13 1.70 -5.51
CA PHE A 107 3.71 1.57 -5.15
C PHE A 107 3.52 1.36 -3.65
N ALA A 108 4.42 0.65 -2.98
CA ALA A 108 4.37 0.47 -1.53
C ALA A 108 4.41 1.80 -0.75
N ASP A 109 5.18 2.79 -1.21
CA ASP A 109 5.19 4.12 -0.60
C ASP A 109 3.85 4.85 -0.81
N VAL A 110 3.32 4.77 -2.03
CA VAL A 110 2.01 5.34 -2.37
C VAL A 110 0.94 4.68 -1.50
N ARG A 111 0.99 3.36 -1.34
CA ARG A 111 0.07 2.59 -0.50
C ARG A 111 0.16 3.01 0.96
N LEU A 112 1.36 3.15 1.51
CA LEU A 112 1.57 3.62 2.88
C LEU A 112 1.00 5.03 3.09
N ILE A 113 1.28 5.97 2.17
CA ILE A 113 0.75 7.34 2.22
C ILE A 113 -0.79 7.32 2.16
N GLY A 114 -1.35 6.54 1.23
CA GLY A 114 -2.80 6.43 1.05
C GLY A 114 -3.50 5.80 2.25
N ALA A 115 -2.95 4.74 2.84
CA ALA A 115 -3.51 4.09 4.02
C ALA A 115 -3.55 5.04 5.22
N ASN A 116 -2.50 5.85 5.42
CA ASN A 116 -2.50 6.88 6.46
C ASN A 116 -3.53 8.00 6.16
N ALA A 117 -3.60 8.48 4.91
CA ALA A 117 -4.59 9.48 4.53
C ALA A 117 -6.05 9.00 4.73
N LEU A 118 -6.33 7.71 4.48
CA LEU A 118 -7.63 7.12 4.76
C LEU A 118 -7.92 7.05 6.26
N ARG A 119 -6.91 6.78 7.10
CA ARG A 119 -7.06 6.76 8.57
C ARG A 119 -7.32 8.14 9.17
N ASP A 120 -6.74 9.19 8.59
CA ASP A 120 -6.90 10.57 9.08
C ASP A 120 -8.32 11.12 8.83
N ASN A 121 -9.05 10.56 7.85
CA ASN A 121 -10.43 10.91 7.59
C ASN A 121 -11.39 9.95 8.31
N ALA A 122 -12.17 10.45 9.29
CA ALA A 122 -13.03 9.60 10.13
C ALA A 122 -14.06 8.75 9.35
N PHE A 123 -14.62 9.30 8.26
CA PHE A 123 -15.55 8.53 7.41
C PHE A 123 -14.80 7.41 6.68
N CYS A 124 -13.70 7.74 6.01
CA CYS A 124 -12.90 6.75 5.29
C CYS A 124 -12.38 5.66 6.24
N ALA A 125 -11.83 6.05 7.39
CA ALA A 125 -11.31 5.14 8.41
C ALA A 125 -12.36 4.11 8.86
N SER A 126 -13.60 4.55 9.08
CA SER A 126 -14.71 3.67 9.45
C SER A 126 -15.05 2.67 8.34
N GLU A 127 -15.03 3.10 7.08
CA GLU A 127 -15.41 2.26 5.94
C GLU A 127 -14.34 1.23 5.57
N VAL A 128 -13.06 1.57 5.75
CA VAL A 128 -11.93 0.71 5.37
C VAL A 128 -11.39 -0.13 6.54
N ALA A 129 -11.95 0.01 7.75
CA ALA A 129 -11.48 -0.71 8.94
C ALA A 129 -11.44 -2.24 8.74
N ALA A 130 -12.39 -2.78 7.98
CA ALA A 130 -12.48 -4.20 7.67
C ALA A 130 -11.51 -4.65 6.54
N ALA A 131 -10.93 -3.72 5.79
CA ALA A 131 -9.99 -4.03 4.72
C ALA A 131 -8.55 -4.15 5.24
N PHE A 132 -8.16 -3.35 6.24
CA PHE A 132 -6.80 -3.38 6.81
C PHE A 132 -6.69 -4.37 7.97
N THR A 133 -6.79 -5.66 7.66
CA THR A 133 -6.56 -6.74 8.62
C THR A 133 -5.12 -7.24 8.57
N LEU A 134 -4.68 -7.91 9.64
CA LEU A 134 -3.35 -8.55 9.67
C LEU A 134 -3.16 -9.53 8.50
N GLU A 135 -4.17 -10.36 8.24
CA GLU A 135 -4.15 -11.35 7.17
C GLU A 135 -4.01 -10.69 5.79
N HIS A 136 -4.76 -9.60 5.57
CA HIS A 136 -4.67 -8.83 4.33
C HIS A 136 -3.27 -8.24 4.14
N GLU A 137 -2.72 -7.61 5.18
CA GLU A 137 -1.37 -7.03 5.10
C GLU A 137 -0.28 -8.08 4.90
N ILE A 138 -0.40 -9.28 5.47
CA ILE A 138 0.53 -10.38 5.18
C ILE A 138 0.47 -10.77 3.69
N SER A 139 -0.72 -10.84 3.11
CA SER A 139 -0.91 -11.17 1.69
C SER A 139 -0.32 -10.10 0.77
N VAL A 140 -0.55 -8.82 1.09
CA VAL A 140 0.00 -7.69 0.34
C VAL A 140 1.52 -7.67 0.43
N ALA A 141 2.09 -7.78 1.64
CA ALA A 141 3.54 -7.80 1.84
C ALA A 141 4.18 -8.94 1.05
N SER A 142 3.59 -10.13 1.13
CA SER A 142 4.06 -11.30 0.38
C SER A 142 4.06 -11.06 -1.13
N SER A 143 3.05 -10.35 -1.64
CA SER A 143 2.91 -10.04 -3.06
C SER A 143 3.91 -8.99 -3.53
N LEU A 144 4.06 -7.88 -2.79
CA LEU A 144 4.93 -6.77 -3.16
C LEU A 144 6.42 -7.14 -3.02
N LEU A 145 6.78 -7.97 -2.04
CA LEU A 145 8.17 -8.36 -1.80
C LEU A 145 8.64 -9.51 -2.70
N LYS A 146 7.74 -10.19 -3.42
CA LYS A 146 8.06 -11.38 -4.25
C LYS A 146 9.11 -11.12 -5.34
N GLY A 147 9.20 -9.89 -5.84
CA GLY A 147 10.12 -9.49 -6.91
C GLY A 147 11.53 -9.13 -6.45
N LEU A 148 11.79 -9.14 -5.14
CA LEU A 148 13.10 -8.75 -4.60
C LEU A 148 14.15 -9.86 -4.80
N PRO A 149 15.43 -9.49 -4.98
CA PRO A 149 16.52 -10.47 -5.11
C PRO A 149 16.86 -11.17 -3.78
N PHE A 150 16.21 -10.79 -2.68
CA PHE A 150 16.40 -11.33 -1.34
C PHE A 150 15.05 -11.54 -0.64
N ARG A 151 15.03 -12.41 0.37
CA ARG A 151 13.86 -12.63 1.22
C ARG A 151 13.91 -11.72 2.44
N ILE A 152 12.84 -10.99 2.71
CA ILE A 152 12.68 -10.27 3.98
C ILE A 152 11.84 -11.13 4.91
N ARG A 153 12.31 -11.31 6.14
CA ARG A 153 11.62 -12.00 7.21
C ARG A 153 11.54 -11.08 8.42
N TYR A 154 10.37 -11.00 9.02
CA TYR A 154 10.19 -10.29 10.27
C TYR A 154 10.12 -11.28 11.43
N ILE A 155 10.84 -11.02 12.52
CA ILE A 155 10.89 -11.92 13.69
C ILE A 155 9.57 -11.83 14.49
N PRO A 156 8.73 -12.89 14.47
CA PRO A 156 7.33 -12.81 14.92
C PRO A 156 7.14 -12.51 16.40
N ARG A 157 8.06 -12.98 17.26
CA ARG A 157 7.96 -12.81 18.72
C ARG A 157 7.82 -11.33 19.15
N SER A 158 8.40 -10.43 18.36
CA SER A 158 8.31 -8.98 18.59
C SER A 158 7.00 -8.35 18.08
N LEU A 159 6.31 -8.99 17.13
CA LEU A 159 4.98 -8.63 16.60
C LEU A 159 3.85 -9.18 17.47
N GLU A 160 3.97 -10.42 17.94
CA GLU A 160 2.92 -11.15 18.67
C GLU A 160 2.48 -10.44 19.96
N THR A 161 3.37 -9.64 20.56
CA THR A 161 3.09 -8.87 21.78
C THR A 161 2.40 -7.52 21.53
N ARG A 162 2.15 -7.15 20.27
CA ARG A 162 1.59 -5.85 19.86
C ARG A 162 0.08 -5.93 19.58
N SER A 163 -0.58 -4.77 19.58
CA SER A 163 -1.99 -4.70 19.15
C SER A 163 -2.12 -4.98 17.65
N ALA A 164 -3.28 -5.46 17.21
CA ALA A 164 -3.55 -5.72 15.79
C ALA A 164 -3.30 -4.50 14.90
N SER A 165 -3.67 -3.30 15.37
CA SER A 165 -3.41 -2.04 14.67
C SER A 165 -1.92 -1.74 14.50
N GLN A 166 -1.10 -2.02 15.51
CA GLN A 166 0.35 -1.86 15.45
C GLN A 166 0.97 -2.90 14.50
N GLN A 167 0.50 -4.14 14.52
CA GLN A 167 0.98 -5.17 13.60
C GLN A 167 0.70 -4.82 12.14
N VAL A 168 -0.51 -4.34 11.83
CA VAL A 168 -0.89 -3.83 10.50
C VAL A 168 0.00 -2.67 10.08
N GLN A 169 0.21 -1.69 10.95
CA GLN A 169 1.06 -0.53 10.65
C GLN A 169 2.52 -0.93 10.37
N LEU A 170 3.04 -1.89 11.13
CA LEU A 170 4.40 -2.41 10.93
C LEU A 170 4.55 -3.08 9.56
N LEU A 171 3.61 -3.94 9.16
CA LEU A 171 3.66 -4.61 7.86
C LEU A 171 3.65 -3.60 6.70
N GLN A 172 2.80 -2.57 6.77
CA GLN A 172 2.75 -1.50 5.78
C GLN A 172 4.08 -0.73 5.65
N TRP A 173 4.83 -0.59 6.74
CA TRP A 173 6.15 0.06 6.69
C TRP A 173 7.24 -0.84 6.11
N LEU A 174 7.17 -2.15 6.31
CA LEU A 174 8.16 -3.09 5.78
C LEU A 174 8.22 -3.09 4.25
N GLU A 175 7.08 -2.81 3.62
CA GLU A 175 6.94 -2.73 2.16
C GLU A 175 7.52 -1.44 1.59
N SER A 176 7.63 -0.37 2.40
CA SER A 176 7.99 0.96 1.91
C SER A 176 9.45 1.05 1.48
N SER A 177 9.74 1.93 0.52
CA SER A 177 11.10 2.28 0.12
C SER A 177 11.92 2.85 1.28
N LEU A 178 11.31 3.35 2.36
CA LEU A 178 12.04 3.70 3.58
C LEU A 178 12.81 2.51 4.17
N ILE A 179 12.27 1.30 4.05
CA ILE A 179 12.95 0.07 4.45
C ILE A 179 13.76 -0.50 3.28
N LEU A 180 13.14 -0.62 2.10
CA LEU A 180 13.76 -1.32 0.97
C LEU A 180 14.96 -0.59 0.36
N SER A 181 14.97 0.75 0.35
CA SER A 181 16.10 1.55 -0.17
C SER A 181 17.39 1.33 0.61
N ASN A 182 17.31 0.86 1.86
CA ASN A 182 18.48 0.49 2.63
C ASN A 182 19.28 -0.66 1.98
N TYR A 183 18.70 -1.39 1.03
CA TYR A 183 19.30 -2.57 0.39
C TYR A 183 19.63 -2.38 -1.10
N GLU A 184 19.10 -1.34 -1.76
CA GLU A 184 19.20 -1.13 -3.22
C GLU A 184 20.65 -0.99 -3.73
N ASN A 185 21.61 -0.65 -2.85
CA ASN A 185 23.03 -0.44 -3.19
C ASN A 185 23.97 -1.47 -2.58
N TRP A 186 23.46 -2.61 -2.10
CA TRP A 186 24.30 -3.71 -1.58
C TRP A 186 24.87 -4.48 -2.77
N GLY A 187 25.97 -3.95 -3.30
CA GLY A 187 26.57 -4.27 -4.59
C GLY A 187 26.84 -5.74 -4.92
N ALA A 188 27.03 -5.98 -6.21
CA ALA A 188 27.10 -7.26 -6.93
C ALA A 188 28.10 -8.33 -6.42
N GLU A 189 28.95 -8.03 -5.44
CA GLU A 189 30.01 -8.94 -5.00
C GLU A 189 29.53 -10.05 -4.06
N LYS A 190 28.48 -9.80 -3.26
CA LYS A 190 27.81 -10.80 -2.41
C LYS A 190 26.34 -10.42 -2.23
N PRO A 191 25.42 -10.93 -3.06
CA PRO A 191 24.00 -10.63 -2.91
C PRO A 191 23.52 -11.17 -1.57
N LEU A 192 22.83 -10.34 -0.79
CA LEU A 192 22.06 -10.84 0.34
C LEU A 192 21.02 -11.82 -0.17
N GLU A 193 20.83 -12.93 0.51
CA GLU A 193 19.77 -13.90 0.24
C GLU A 193 18.60 -13.70 1.20
N THR A 194 18.90 -13.35 2.46
CA THR A 194 17.90 -13.21 3.52
C THR A 194 18.21 -12.02 4.42
N ILE A 195 17.18 -11.24 4.71
CA ILE A 195 17.19 -10.12 5.63
C ILE A 195 16.19 -10.42 6.75
N GLU A 196 16.65 -10.44 7.99
CA GLU A 196 15.82 -10.61 9.17
C GLU A 196 15.70 -9.30 9.95
N LEU A 197 14.45 -8.87 10.14
CA LEU A 197 14.09 -7.63 10.81
C LEU A 197 13.49 -7.94 12.17
N GLU A 198 14.04 -7.31 13.20
CA GLU A 198 13.59 -7.49 14.58
C GLU A 198 13.16 -6.16 15.19
N LEU A 199 11.92 -6.08 15.68
CA LEU A 199 11.49 -4.87 16.38
C LEU A 199 12.04 -4.83 17.79
N VAL A 200 12.82 -3.80 18.07
CA VAL A 200 13.38 -3.56 19.39
C VAL A 200 12.55 -2.53 20.18
N PRO A 201 12.50 -2.63 21.53
CA PRO A 201 11.68 -1.74 22.35
C PRO A 201 12.19 -0.30 22.40
N GLN A 202 13.52 -0.10 22.36
CA GLN A 202 14.15 1.21 22.46
C GLN A 202 15.18 1.39 21.36
N ARG A 203 15.42 2.65 20.96
CA ARG A 203 16.45 2.98 19.98
C ARG A 203 17.86 2.58 20.42
N THR A 204 18.12 2.54 21.72
CA THR A 204 19.42 2.13 22.29
C THR A 204 19.71 0.65 22.10
N ASP A 205 18.69 -0.16 21.85
CA ASP A 205 18.81 -1.62 21.63
C ASP A 205 19.15 -1.95 20.16
N GLU A 206 19.53 -0.93 19.37
CA GLU A 206 19.78 -1.04 17.94
C GLU A 206 21.01 -1.90 17.63
N PHE A 207 20.83 -2.96 16.83
CA PHE A 207 21.87 -3.89 16.43
C PHE A 207 21.89 -4.11 14.91
N VAL A 208 23.06 -4.50 14.40
CA VAL A 208 23.27 -4.93 13.01
C VAL A 208 24.25 -6.09 13.03
N GLU A 209 23.83 -7.22 12.50
CA GLU A 209 24.60 -8.46 12.40
C GLU A 209 24.63 -8.89 10.94
N ILE A 210 25.83 -9.09 10.39
CA ILE A 210 26.00 -9.61 9.03
C ILE A 210 26.82 -10.91 9.09
N SER A 211 26.31 -11.95 8.43
CA SER A 211 26.99 -13.22 8.28
C SER A 211 26.75 -13.77 6.89
N ASN A 212 27.81 -13.85 6.07
CA ASN A 212 27.71 -14.28 4.67
C ASN A 212 26.63 -13.53 3.87
N MET A 213 25.62 -14.24 3.35
CA MET A 213 24.49 -13.69 2.58
C MET A 213 23.27 -13.37 3.46
N TYR A 214 23.45 -13.36 4.78
CA TYR A 214 22.40 -13.14 5.75
C TYR A 214 22.66 -11.85 6.54
N LEU A 215 21.66 -10.98 6.55
CA LEU A 215 21.64 -9.74 7.33
C LEU A 215 20.55 -9.84 8.38
N ARG A 216 20.86 -9.51 9.63
CA ARG A 216 19.88 -9.32 10.68
C ARG A 216 20.08 -7.97 11.31
N HIS A 217 19.02 -7.19 11.47
CA HIS A 217 19.13 -5.92 12.18
C HIS A 217 17.83 -5.53 12.88
N SER A 218 17.99 -4.68 13.88
CA SER A 218 16.87 -4.09 14.59
C SER A 218 16.12 -3.09 13.71
N VAL A 219 14.82 -2.97 13.95
CA VAL A 219 14.00 -1.82 13.58
C VAL A 219 13.38 -1.28 14.87
N TYR A 220 13.23 0.04 14.98
CA TYR A 220 12.62 0.67 16.13
C TYR A 220 11.41 1.49 15.68
N MET A 221 10.28 1.31 16.37
CA MET A 221 9.07 2.09 16.11
C MET A 221 8.95 3.19 17.15
N ASP A 222 8.97 4.44 16.70
CA ASP A 222 8.45 5.53 17.51
C ASP A 222 6.96 5.75 17.20
N SER A 223 6.30 6.67 17.92
CA SER A 223 4.86 6.93 17.76
C SER A 223 4.40 7.32 16.34
N ARG A 224 5.32 7.64 15.41
CA ARG A 224 4.99 8.20 14.09
C ARG A 224 5.78 7.60 12.93
N ARG A 225 6.86 6.86 13.17
CA ARG A 225 7.72 6.31 12.12
C ARG A 225 8.46 5.06 12.55
N LEU A 226 8.79 4.26 11.54
CA LEU A 226 9.78 3.19 11.65
C LEU A 226 11.18 3.78 11.44
N LEU A 227 12.11 3.42 12.31
CA LEU A 227 13.50 3.82 12.28
C LEU A 227 14.38 2.59 12.07
N THR A 228 15.35 2.72 11.16
CA THR A 228 16.36 1.70 10.90
C THR A 228 17.75 2.20 11.29
N PRO A 229 18.65 1.31 11.72
CA PRO A 229 20.07 1.61 11.83
C PRO A 229 20.60 2.13 10.49
N ASN A 230 21.57 3.05 10.54
CA ASN A 230 22.34 3.40 9.34
C ASN A 230 23.24 2.21 8.96
N LEU A 231 22.71 1.31 8.15
CA LEU A 231 23.39 0.06 7.76
C LEU A 231 24.71 0.35 7.04
N HIS A 232 24.75 1.36 6.19
CA HIS A 232 25.97 1.76 5.47
C HIS A 232 27.10 2.15 6.42
N ALA A 233 26.79 2.94 7.45
CA ALA A 233 27.76 3.37 8.46
C ALA A 233 28.18 2.20 9.37
N LYS A 234 27.22 1.42 9.89
CA LYS A 234 27.49 0.31 10.82
C LYS A 234 28.31 -0.81 10.19
N LEU A 235 28.15 -1.04 8.89
CA LEU A 235 28.86 -2.10 8.15
C LEU A 235 30.11 -1.61 7.40
N ARG A 236 30.46 -0.32 7.54
CA ARG A 236 31.68 0.32 6.98
C ARG A 236 31.86 0.08 5.47
N PHE A 237 30.78 0.16 4.70
CA PHE A 237 30.81 -0.18 3.27
C PHE A 237 31.67 0.75 2.40
N ALA A 238 31.65 2.06 2.66
CA ALA A 238 32.47 3.02 1.90
C ALA A 238 33.97 2.68 1.97
N SER A 239 34.47 2.36 3.16
CA SER A 239 35.88 1.95 3.34
C SER A 239 36.23 0.61 2.70
N ARG A 240 35.26 -0.30 2.51
CA ARG A 240 35.48 -1.58 1.84
C ARG A 240 35.50 -1.44 0.32
N SER A 241 34.57 -0.69 -0.27
CA SER A 241 34.53 -0.50 -1.72
C SER A 241 35.71 0.34 -2.23
N GLU A 242 36.17 1.31 -1.44
CA GLU A 242 37.36 2.11 -1.74
C GLU A 242 38.65 1.29 -1.62
N ALA A 243 38.78 0.44 -0.59
CA ALA A 243 39.90 -0.49 -0.45
C ALA A 243 39.94 -1.57 -1.55
N LEU A 244 38.79 -1.97 -2.09
CA LEU A 244 38.69 -2.87 -3.25
C LEU A 244 39.03 -2.16 -4.57
N ARG A 245 38.57 -0.92 -4.76
CA ARG A 245 38.96 -0.09 -5.91
C ARG A 245 40.46 0.21 -5.96
N LEU A 246 41.11 0.36 -4.81
CA LEU A 246 42.56 0.57 -4.71
C LEU A 246 43.37 -0.73 -4.86
N ARG A 247 42.71 -1.90 -4.95
CA ARG A 247 43.32 -3.21 -5.17
C ARG A 247 43.11 -3.76 -6.60
N MET A 248 42.30 -3.10 -7.42
CA MET A 248 42.20 -3.31 -8.87
C MET A 248 43.09 -2.31 -9.60
#